data_AF-A0A8T5KD52-F1
#
_entry.id   AF-A0A8T5KD52-F1
#
_cell.length_a   1.000
_cell.length_b   1.000
_cell.length_c   1.000
_cell.angle_alpha   90.00
_cell.angle_beta   90.00
_cell.angle_gamma   90.00
#
_symmetry.space_group_name_H-M   'P 1'
#
loop_
_entity.id
_entity.type
_entity.pdbx_description
1 polymer ?
#
loop_
_entity_poly.entity_id
_entity_poly.type
_entity_poly.pdbx_seq_one_letter_code
_entity_poly.pdbx_strand_id
1 'polypeptide(L)' 'MEEIHQLPFATIIKLRSDIAELVIDGDIEVNLQMLGLIHEWLLNNLDDSFSVMVNRINSYSYTPEAHPHIGSLKGLKAIA' A
#
# COMPACT_ATOMS: atom_id res chain seq x y z
N MET A 1 -14.12 0.21 13.54
CA MET A 1 -14.41 1.32 12.62
C MET A 1 -13.28 1.33 11.62
N GLU A 2 -13.58 1.40 10.33
CA GLU A 2 -12.56 1.49 9.29
C GLU A 2 -11.89 2.87 9.37
N GLU A 3 -10.57 2.91 9.26
CA GLU A 3 -9.79 4.15 9.28
C GLU A 3 -9.26 4.42 7.89
N ILE A 4 -9.60 5.58 7.32
CA ILE A 4 -9.21 5.96 5.96
C ILE A 4 -8.05 6.96 6.04
N HIS A 5 -6.98 6.65 5.32
CA HIS A 5 -5.85 7.54 5.11
C HIS A 5 -5.72 7.89 3.62
N GLN A 6 -5.58 9.19 3.34
CA GLN A 6 -5.49 9.73 1.99
C GLN A 6 -4.06 10.18 1.72
N LEU A 7 -3.42 9.57 0.72
CA LEU A 7 -2.20 10.05 0.10
C LEU A 7 -2.55 10.82 -1.18
N PRO A 8 -1.67 11.69 -1.70
CA PRO A 8 -1.94 12.46 -2.92
C PRO A 8 -2.16 11.63 -4.21
N PHE A 9 -2.02 10.30 -4.13
CA PHE A 9 -2.00 9.38 -5.26
C PHE A 9 -2.64 8.02 -4.93
N ALA A 10 -3.15 7.85 -3.71
CA ALA A 10 -3.71 6.59 -3.24
C ALA A 10 -4.57 6.79 -2.00
N THR A 11 -5.52 5.88 -1.81
CA THR A 11 -6.25 5.70 -0.55
C THR A 11 -5.78 4.42 0.14
N ILE A 12 -5.54 4.50 1.45
CA ILE A 12 -5.31 3.32 2.30
C ILE A 12 -6.45 3.21 3.30
N ILE A 13 -7.08 2.04 3.40
CA ILE A 13 -8.17 1.76 4.32
C ILE A 13 -7.72 0.69 5.31
N LYS A 14 -7.67 1.03 6.60
CA LYS A 14 -7.44 0.05 7.66
C LYS A 14 -8.71 -0.75 7.91
N LEU A 15 -8.73 -1.99 7.45
CA LEU A 15 -9.85 -2.92 7.67
C LEU A 15 -9.77 -3.57 9.06
N ARG A 16 -8.54 -3.90 9.49
CA ARG A 16 -8.23 -4.48 10.81
C ARG A 16 -6.83 -4.07 11.24
N SER A 17 -6.41 -4.42 12.46
CA SER A 17 -5.05 -4.13 12.97
C SER A 17 -3.94 -4.76 12.11
N ASP A 18 -4.22 -5.85 11.40
CA ASP A 18 -3.28 -6.60 10.57
C ASP A 18 -3.67 -6.62 9.07
N ILE A 19 -4.69 -5.86 8.65
CA ILE A 19 -5.14 -5.83 7.24
C ILE A 19 -5.44 -4.40 6.81
N ALA A 20 -4.82 -4.00 5.70
CA ALA A 20 -5.16 -2.77 4.97
C ALA A 20 -5.58 -3.06 3.53
N GLU A 21 -6.49 -2.26 3.01
CA GLU A 21 -6.78 -2.14 1.58
C GLU A 21 -6.04 -0.94 1.00
N LEU A 22 -5.41 -1.12 -0.15
CA LEU A 22 -4.70 -0.10 -0.90
C LEU A 22 -5.39 0.11 -2.24
N VAL A 23 -5.82 1.34 -2.51
CA VAL A 23 -6.38 1.77 -3.80
C VAL A 23 -5.48 2.86 -4.37
N ILE A 24 -4.75 2.57 -5.44
CA ILE A 24 -3.96 3.58 -6.15
C ILE A 24 -4.90 4.37 -7.06
N ASP A 25 -4.70 5.69 -7.17
CA ASP A 25 -5.49 6.52 -8.08
C ASP A 25 -5.18 6.18 -9.55
N GLY A 26 -6.10 6.54 -10.45
CA GLY A 26 -5.94 6.28 -11.88
C GLY A 26 -4.81 7.10 -12.51
N ASP A 27 -4.17 6.51 -13.53
CA ASP A 27 -3.12 7.13 -14.33
C ASP A 27 -1.87 7.55 -13.53
N ILE A 28 -1.65 6.89 -12.38
CA ILE A 28 -0.46 7.06 -11.56
C ILE A 28 0.63 6.08 -11.99
N GLU A 29 1.86 6.58 -12.12
CA GLU A 29 3.08 5.78 -12.14
C GLU A 29 3.76 5.87 -10.76
N VAL A 30 3.64 4.82 -9.97
CA VAL A 30 4.15 4.76 -8.59
C VAL A 30 5.66 4.58 -8.60
N ASN A 31 6.39 5.62 -8.17
CA ASN A 31 7.83 5.59 -8.01
C ASN A 31 8.26 5.13 -6.60
N LEU A 32 9.57 5.01 -6.38
CA LEU A 32 10.12 4.54 -5.11
C LEU A 32 9.76 5.42 -3.91
N GLN A 33 9.65 6.73 -4.08
CA GLN A 33 9.29 7.66 -3.00
C GLN A 33 7.82 7.47 -2.59
N MET A 34 6.93 7.34 -3.57
CA MET A 34 5.51 7.07 -3.35
C MET A 34 5.29 5.71 -2.69
N LEU A 35 6.00 4.67 -3.14
CA LEU A 35 6.00 3.36 -2.48
C LEU A 35 6.51 3.44 -1.03
N GLY A 36 7.53 4.29 -0.77
CA GLY A 36 8.02 4.58 0.57
C GLY A 36 6.96 5.16 1.50
N LEU A 37 6.13 6.09 1.03
CA LEU A 37 5.03 6.66 1.81
C LEU A 37 3.96 5.61 2.15
N ILE A 38 3.63 4.72 1.20
CA ILE A 38 2.73 3.59 1.47
C ILE A 38 3.35 2.69 2.56
N HIS A 39 4.63 2.34 2.41
CA HIS A 39 5.33 1.48 3.34
C HIS A 39 5.41 2.05 4.75
N GLU A 40 5.74 3.33 4.88
CA GLU A 40 5.79 4.03 6.16
C GLU A 40 4.43 4.00 6.86
N TRP A 41 3.35 4.25 6.11
CA TRP A 41 2.02 4.18 6.69
C TRP A 41 1.68 2.77 7.18
N LEU A 42 1.95 1.72 6.38
CA LEU A 42 1.68 0.33 6.76
C LEU A 42 2.41 -0.06 8.04
N LEU A 43 3.71 0.25 8.14
CA LEU A 43 4.53 -0.09 9.30
C LEU A 43 4.14 0.67 10.57
N ASN A 44 3.65 1.90 10.45
CA ASN A 44 3.26 2.72 11.59
C ASN A 44 1.85 2.43 12.09
N ASN A 45 1.00 1.82 11.26
CA ASN A 45 -0.44 1.70 11.55
C ASN A 45 -0.95 0.26 11.61
N LEU A 46 -0.16 -0.74 11.20
CA LEU A 46 -0.52 -2.16 11.30
C LEU A 46 0.36 -2.90 12.31
N ASP A 47 -0.12 -4.06 12.75
CA ASP A 47 0.62 -4.98 13.60
C ASP A 47 1.89 -5.50 12.88
N ASP A 48 2.88 -5.97 13.63
CA ASP A 48 4.17 -6.51 13.10
C ASP A 48 4.00 -7.60 12.02
N SER A 49 2.84 -8.25 11.97
CA SER A 49 2.48 -9.25 10.99
C SER A 49 1.17 -8.85 10.34
N PHE A 50 1.20 -8.49 9.06
CA PHE A 50 0.04 -7.90 8.39
C PHE A 50 -0.10 -8.36 6.93
N SER A 51 -1.25 -8.08 6.33
CA SER A 51 -1.57 -8.34 4.92
C SER A 51 -2.09 -7.08 4.25
N VAL A 52 -1.86 -6.98 2.94
CA VAL A 52 -2.35 -5.86 2.13
C VAL A 52 -3.22 -6.39 1.01
N MET A 53 -4.44 -5.88 0.89
CA MET A 53 -5.32 -6.12 -0.24
C MET A 53 -5.17 -4.97 -1.23
N VAL A 54 -4.73 -5.24 -2.45
CA VAL A 54 -4.54 -4.22 -3.47
C VAL A 54 -5.77 -4.19 -4.36
N ASN A 55 -6.58 -3.14 -4.22
CA ASN A 55 -7.74 -2.93 -5.05
C ASN A 55 -7.32 -2.31 -6.39
N ARG A 56 -7.40 -3.12 -7.45
CA ARG A 56 -6.99 -2.75 -8.81
C ARG A 56 -8.14 -2.20 -9.65
N ILE A 57 -9.06 -1.46 -9.03
CA ILE A 57 -10.17 -0.80 -9.74
C ILE A 57 -9.67 0.22 -10.77
N ASN A 58 -8.51 0.82 -10.52
CA ASN A 58 -7.86 1.80 -11.39
C ASN A 58 -6.70 1.19 -12.18
N SER A 59 -6.38 1.80 -13.33
CA SER A 59 -5.16 1.51 -14.08
C SER A 59 -4.01 2.38 -13.57
N TYR A 60 -2.92 1.74 -13.17
CA TYR A 60 -1.70 2.38 -12.69
C TYR A 60 -0.49 1.48 -12.99
N SER A 61 0.72 2.03 -12.90
CA SER A 61 1.97 1.30 -13.07
C SER A 61 2.95 1.58 -11.93
N TYR A 62 4.05 0.85 -11.90
CA TYR A 62 5.19 1.14 -11.04
C TYR A 62 6.41 1.43 -11.90
N THR A 63 7.29 2.33 -11.45
CA THR A 63 8.57 2.51 -12.12
C THR A 63 9.44 1.24 -12.00
N PRO A 64 10.38 0.99 -12.94
CA PRO A 64 11.26 -0.17 -12.86
C PRO A 64 12.05 -0.27 -11.56
N GLU A 65 12.42 0.87 -10.96
CA GLU A 65 13.18 0.92 -9.71
C GLU A 65 12.32 0.60 -8.48
N ALA A 66 11.01 0.84 -8.54
CA ALA A 66 10.09 0.54 -7.45
C ALA A 66 9.72 -0.95 -7.38
N HIS A 67 9.70 -1.64 -8.53
CA HIS A 67 9.28 -3.05 -8.64
C HIS A 67 9.96 -4.01 -7.64
N PRO A 68 11.29 -3.98 -7.45
CA PRO A 68 11.97 -4.89 -6.52
C PRO A 68 11.55 -4.71 -5.06
N HIS A 69 10.96 -3.57 -4.72
CA HIS A 69 10.56 -3.22 -3.37
C HIS A 69 9.08 -3.53 -3.09
N ILE A 70 8.30 -3.89 -4.11
CA ILE A 70 6.90 -4.27 -3.94
C ILE A 70 6.85 -5.54 -3.07
N GLY A 71 6.19 -5.43 -1.92
CA GLY A 71 6.06 -6.53 -0.98
C GLY A 71 7.35 -6.90 -0.24
N SER A 72 8.36 -6.01 -0.22
CA SER A 72 9.61 -6.26 0.50
C SER A 72 9.54 -5.94 2.00
N LEU A 73 8.39 -5.51 2.51
CA LEU A 73 8.23 -5.13 3.91
C LEU A 73 8.37 -6.33 4.84
N LYS A 74 9.21 -6.18 5.86
CA LYS A 74 9.29 -7.14 6.96
C LYS A 74 7.93 -7.18 7.67
N GLY A 75 7.41 -8.38 7.88
CA GLY A 75 6.10 -8.57 8.54
C GLY A 75 4.94 -8.79 7.59
N LEU A 76 5.08 -8.41 6.31
CA LEU A 76 4.09 -8.67 5.30
C LEU A 76 3.92 -10.18 5.06
N LYS A 77 2.70 -10.68 5.23
CA LYS A 77 2.35 -12.10 5.09
C LYS A 77 1.69 -12.43 3.75
N ALA A 78 0.92 -11.49 3.21
CA ALA A 78 0.22 -11.67 1.96
C ALA A 78 -0.03 -10.33 1.26
N ILE A 79 0.01 -10.37 -0.08
CA ILE A 79 -0.55 -9.35 -0.96
C ILE A 79 -1.54 -10.08 -1.88
N ALA A 80 -2.76 -9.56 -1.99
CA ALA A 80 -3.80 -10.07 -2.88
C ALA A 80 -4.26 -8.98 -3.85
#